data_AF-A0A7J2JMC0-F1
#
_entry.id   AF-A0A7J2JMC0-F1
#
_cell.length_a   1.000
_cell.length_b   1.000
_cell.length_c   1.000
_cell.angle_alpha   90.00
_cell.angle_beta   90.00
_cell.angle_gamma   90.00
#
_symmetry.space_group_name_H-M   'P 1'
#
loop_
_entity.id
_entity.type
_entity.pdbx_description
1 polymer ?
#
loop_
_entity_poly.entity_id
_entity_poly.type
_entity_poly.pdbx_seq_one_letter_code
_entity_poly.pdbx_strand_id
1 'polypeptide(L)'
;MNSAQYTKLLDMNSSYLGISRLVLMENAGREIARGCERFSNIAVFCGTGNNGGDGFVAARHLSSLGKKVKVYALSGNRSDEAQKNLEIIQNLDSVEIDFIRDSSNCERIKKDLGKFDLIIDALIGVGAKGELR
;
A
#
# COMPACT_ATOMS: atom_id res chain seq x y z
N MET A 1 7.28 -25.91 -3.10
CA MET A 1 7.01 -24.52 -3.49
C MET A 1 6.42 -23.81 -2.30
N ASN A 2 7.02 -22.72 -1.82
CA ASN A 2 6.46 -21.96 -0.70
C ASN A 2 5.36 -20.99 -1.19
N SER A 3 4.61 -20.39 -0.26
CA SER A 3 3.51 -19.45 -0.56
C SER A 3 3.96 -18.31 -1.47
N ALA A 4 5.14 -17.72 -1.21
CA ALA A 4 5.72 -16.65 -2.01
C ALA A 4 5.95 -17.06 -3.48
N GLN A 5 6.52 -18.25 -3.69
CA GLN A 5 6.75 -18.80 -5.03
C GLN A 5 5.43 -19.10 -5.74
N TYR A 6 4.41 -19.57 -5.01
CA TYR A 6 3.10 -19.85 -5.57
C TYR A 6 2.38 -18.57 -6.02
N THR A 7 2.34 -17.52 -5.19
CA THR A 7 1.75 -16.23 -5.57
C THR A 7 2.42 -15.65 -6.82
N LYS A 8 3.76 -15.68 -6.87
CA LYS A 8 4.49 -15.20 -8.06
C LYS A 8 4.13 -15.99 -9.32
N LEU A 9 3.91 -17.30 -9.20
CA LEU A 9 3.48 -18.14 -10.32
C LEU A 9 2.07 -17.74 -10.81
N LEU A 10 1.14 -17.51 -9.89
CA LEU A 10 -0.21 -17.06 -10.22
C LEU A 10 -0.21 -15.69 -10.92
N ASP A 11 0.63 -14.75 -10.47
CA ASP A 11 0.78 -13.44 -11.12
C ASP A 11 1.33 -13.57 -12.55
N MET A 12 2.31 -14.46 -12.75
CA MET A 12 2.89 -14.72 -14.07
C MET A 12 1.87 -15.37 -15.01
N ASN A 13 1.10 -16.34 -14.52
CA ASN A 13 0.04 -16.98 -15.31
C ASN A 13 -1.06 -15.97 -15.67
N SER A 14 -1.44 -15.10 -14.74
CA SER A 14 -2.42 -14.04 -15.00
C SER A 14 -1.92 -13.08 -16.09
N SER A 15 -0.64 -12.68 -16.02
CA SER A 15 0.00 -11.85 -17.04
C SER A 15 0.04 -12.54 -18.40
N TYR A 16 0.35 -13.83 -18.43
CA TYR A 16 0.32 -14.65 -19.64
C TYR A 16 -1.08 -14.71 -20.28
N LEU A 17 -2.12 -14.74 -19.46
CA LEU A 17 -3.52 -14.69 -19.90
C LEU A 17 -4.01 -13.27 -20.24
N GLY A 18 -3.11 -12.27 -20.26
CA GLY A 18 -3.43 -10.89 -20.63
C GLY A 18 -3.91 -10.00 -19.48
N ILE A 19 -3.91 -10.48 -18.24
CA ILE A 19 -4.28 -9.69 -17.07
C ILE A 19 -3.00 -9.12 -16.43
N SER A 20 -2.80 -7.82 -16.58
CA SER A 20 -1.61 -7.17 -16.03
C SER A 20 -1.60 -7.19 -14.49
N ARG A 21 -0.41 -7.20 -13.89
CA ARG A 21 -0.24 -7.09 -12.43
C ARG A 21 -0.83 -5.81 -11.85
N LEU A 22 -0.87 -4.72 -12.62
CA LEU A 22 -1.56 -3.49 -12.21
C LEU A 22 -3.05 -3.72 -12.01
N VAL A 23 -3.70 -4.52 -12.86
CA VAL A 23 -5.13 -4.89 -12.70
C VAL A 23 -5.32 -5.82 -11.50
N LEU A 24 -4.39 -6.74 -11.24
CA LEU A 24 -4.44 -7.56 -10.03
C LEU A 24 -4.35 -6.70 -8.75
N MET A 25 -3.38 -5.77 -8.72
CA MET A 25 -3.17 -4.82 -7.63
C MET A 25 -4.36 -3.85 -7.47
N GLU A 26 -4.94 -3.39 -8.57
CA GLU A 26 -6.19 -2.60 -8.57
C GLU A 26 -7.30 -3.34 -7.81
N ASN A 27 -7.50 -4.62 -8.13
CA ASN A 27 -8.52 -5.43 -7.48
C ASN A 27 -8.18 -5.66 -6.01
N ALA A 28 -6.94 -6.00 -5.68
CA ALA A 28 -6.52 -6.23 -4.30
C ALA A 28 -6.75 -4.99 -3.42
N GLY A 29 -6.23 -3.83 -3.83
CA GLY A 29 -6.40 -2.60 -3.06
C GLY A 29 -7.84 -2.11 -2.99
N ARG A 30 -8.65 -2.31 -4.05
CA ARG A 30 -10.09 -2.01 -4.00
C ARG A 30 -10.81 -2.85 -2.95
N GLU A 31 -10.54 -4.15 -2.89
CA GLU A 31 -11.19 -5.01 -1.89
C GLU A 31 -10.71 -4.69 -0.45
N ILE A 32 -9.45 -4.27 -0.28
CA ILE A 32 -8.98 -3.72 1.02
C ILE A 32 -9.81 -2.49 1.40
N ALA A 33 -9.97 -1.52 0.48
CA ALA A 33 -10.76 -0.31 0.73
C ALA A 33 -12.21 -0.64 1.09
N ARG A 34 -12.83 -1.56 0.35
CA ARG A 34 -14.20 -2.03 0.60
C ARG A 34 -14.36 -2.64 2.00
N GLY A 35 -13.40 -3.45 2.43
CA GLY A 35 -13.39 -4.02 3.79
C GLY A 35 -13.25 -2.97 4.91
N CYS A 36 -12.82 -1.76 4.57
CA CYS A 36 -12.52 -0.68 5.51
C CYS A 36 -13.52 0.49 5.45
N GLU A 37 -14.63 0.36 4.73
CA GLU A 37 -15.62 1.44 4.51
C GLU A 37 -16.22 2.02 5.78
N ARG A 38 -16.28 1.26 6.88
CA ARG A 38 -16.84 1.73 8.16
C ARG A 38 -15.95 2.75 8.89
N PHE A 39 -14.68 2.83 8.52
CA PHE A 39 -13.69 3.70 9.15
C PHE A 39 -13.69 5.08 8.49
N SER A 40 -13.14 6.09 9.17
CA SER A 40 -13.20 7.49 8.71
C SER A 40 -11.83 8.15 8.64
N ASN A 41 -10.95 7.89 9.61
CA ASN A 41 -9.60 8.46 9.68
C ASN A 41 -8.58 7.32 9.61
N ILE A 42 -7.95 7.16 8.46
CA ILE A 42 -7.21 5.95 8.13
C ILE A 42 -5.75 6.28 7.86
N ALA A 43 -4.84 5.58 8.55
CA ALA A 43 -3.43 5.57 8.23
C ALA A 43 -3.10 4.34 7.37
N VAL A 44 -2.33 4.52 6.29
CA VAL A 44 -1.86 3.42 5.43
C VAL A 44 -0.35 3.44 5.39
N PHE A 45 0.30 2.38 5.88
CA PHE A 45 1.75 2.24 5.88
C PHE A 45 2.20 1.44 4.67
N CYS A 46 2.81 2.10 3.69
CA CYS A 46 3.18 1.47 2.43
C CYS A 46 4.69 1.22 2.34
N GLY A 47 5.06 -0.05 2.17
CA GLY A 47 6.42 -0.45 1.84
C GLY A 47 6.79 -0.14 0.39
N THR A 48 7.96 -0.60 -0.05
CA THR A 48 8.45 -0.36 -1.42
C THR A 48 8.06 -1.43 -2.44
N GLY A 49 7.68 -2.62 -1.99
CA GLY A 49 7.26 -3.72 -2.86
C GLY A 49 5.78 -3.69 -3.23
N ASN A 50 5.30 -4.77 -3.86
CA ASN A 50 3.92 -4.90 -4.34
C ASN A 50 2.86 -4.70 -3.24
N ASN A 51 3.13 -5.16 -2.01
CA ASN A 51 2.23 -4.93 -0.88
C ASN A 51 1.99 -3.43 -0.64
N GLY A 52 3.05 -2.62 -0.74
CA GLY A 52 2.93 -1.16 -0.66
C GLY A 52 2.13 -0.57 -1.81
N GLY A 53 2.23 -1.17 -3.00
CA GLY A 53 1.37 -0.86 -4.14
C GLY A 53 -0.11 -1.11 -3.85
N ASP A 54 -0.45 -2.27 -3.27
CA ASP A 54 -1.82 -2.57 -2.83
C ASP A 54 -2.32 -1.54 -1.81
N GLY A 55 -1.45 -1.11 -0.89
CA GLY A 55 -1.72 -0.03 0.06
C GLY A 55 -2.00 1.32 -0.61
N PHE A 56 -1.21 1.71 -1.63
CA PHE A 56 -1.47 2.94 -2.39
C PHE A 56 -2.80 2.88 -3.15
N VAL A 57 -3.14 1.74 -3.73
CA VAL A 57 -4.46 1.51 -4.35
C VAL A 57 -5.57 1.65 -3.31
N ALA A 58 -5.44 0.99 -2.16
CA ALA A 58 -6.43 1.09 -1.08
C ALA A 58 -6.60 2.54 -0.62
N ALA A 59 -5.50 3.29 -0.48
CA ALA A 59 -5.52 4.69 -0.06
C ALA A 59 -6.35 5.58 -1.00
N ARG A 60 -6.17 5.48 -2.33
CA ARG A 60 -6.99 6.29 -3.26
C ARG A 60 -8.44 5.86 -3.35
N HIS A 61 -8.76 4.58 -3.19
CA HIS A 61 -10.15 4.13 -3.13
C HIS A 61 -10.83 4.59 -1.84
N LEU A 62 -10.14 4.53 -0.70
CA LEU A 62 -10.68 5.07 0.55
C LEU A 62 -10.87 6.60 0.44
N SER A 63 -9.91 7.30 -0.14
CA SER A 63 -10.03 8.74 -0.37
C SER A 63 -11.20 9.09 -1.29
N SER A 64 -11.44 8.34 -2.38
CA SER A 64 -12.57 8.55 -3.27
C SER A 64 -13.94 8.26 -2.62
N LEU A 65 -13.96 7.44 -1.57
CA LEU A 65 -15.12 7.21 -0.71
C LEU A 65 -15.30 8.30 0.38
N GLY A 66 -14.55 9.41 0.30
CA GLY A 66 -14.64 10.55 1.21
C GLY A 66 -13.96 10.31 2.57
N LYS A 67 -13.11 9.29 2.69
CA LYS A 67 -12.36 9.03 3.93
C LYS A 67 -11.17 9.98 4.06
N LYS A 68 -10.80 10.32 5.29
CA LYS A 68 -9.56 11.05 5.58
C LYS A 68 -8.42 10.04 5.61
N VAL A 69 -7.57 10.08 4.60
CA VAL A 69 -6.49 9.10 4.43
C VAL A 69 -5.13 9.79 4.54
N LYS A 70 -4.27 9.25 5.38
CA LYS A 70 -2.85 9.59 5.44
C LYS A 70 -2.01 8.37 5.09
N VAL A 71 -1.10 8.54 4.14
CA VAL A 71 -0.17 7.49 3.69
C VAL A 71 1.21 7.76 4.27
N TYR A 72 1.74 6.77 4.97
CA TYR A 72 3.12 6.72 5.44
C TYR A 72 3.94 5.82 4.50
N ALA A 73 4.69 6.43 3.59
CA ALA A 73 5.38 5.72 2.52
C ALA A 73 6.87 5.52 2.84
N LEU A 74 7.33 4.28 2.94
CA LEU A 74 8.76 3.98 3.10
C LEU A 74 9.54 4.46 1.87
N SER A 75 10.61 5.22 2.08
CA SER A 75 11.49 5.69 1.01
C SER A 75 12.35 4.55 0.46
N GLY A 76 12.74 4.64 -0.81
CA GLY A 76 13.63 3.67 -1.46
C GLY A 76 13.12 3.22 -2.82
N ASN A 77 13.84 2.28 -3.42
CA ASN A 77 13.50 1.73 -4.73
C ASN A 77 12.22 0.89 -4.64
N ARG A 78 11.23 1.24 -5.45
CA ARG A 78 9.93 0.58 -5.49
C ARG A 78 9.83 -0.42 -6.63
N SER A 79 8.90 -1.37 -6.52
CA SER A 79 8.44 -2.10 -7.71
C SER A 79 7.72 -1.15 -8.66
N ASP A 80 7.71 -1.49 -9.95
CA ASP A 80 7.06 -0.66 -10.98
C ASP A 80 5.59 -0.40 -10.66
N GLU A 81 4.88 -1.41 -10.16
CA GLU A 81 3.47 -1.30 -9.80
C GLU A 81 3.25 -0.39 -8.58
N ALA A 82 4.12 -0.47 -7.57
CA ALA A 82 4.07 0.40 -6.41
C ALA A 82 4.45 1.85 -6.76
N GLN A 83 5.44 2.05 -7.63
CA GLN A 83 5.85 3.37 -8.10
C GLN A 83 4.70 4.06 -8.88
N LYS A 84 4.07 3.36 -9.82
CA LYS A 84 2.91 3.90 -10.58
C LYS A 84 1.76 4.32 -9.67
N ASN A 85 1.43 3.52 -8.65
CA ASN A 85 0.35 3.89 -7.74
C ASN A 85 0.75 5.01 -6.78
N LEU A 86 2.02 5.12 -6.38
CA LEU A 86 2.52 6.29 -5.66
C LEU A 86 2.33 7.57 -6.49
N GLU A 87 2.72 7.54 -7.76
CA GLU A 87 2.56 8.69 -8.68
C GLU A 87 1.10 9.10 -8.83
N ILE A 88 0.17 8.14 -8.91
CA ILE A 88 -1.26 8.43 -8.96
C ILE A 88 -1.70 9.17 -7.69
N ILE A 89 -1.38 8.65 -6.50
CA ILE A 89 -1.83 9.28 -5.25
C ILE A 89 -1.16 10.63 -4.97
N GLN A 90 0.05 10.87 -5.48
CA GLN A 90 0.73 12.17 -5.39
C GLN A 90 -0.01 13.27 -6.14
N ASN A 91 -0.84 12.92 -7.13
CA ASN A 91 -1.69 13.86 -7.86
C ASN A 91 -3.08 14.04 -7.23
N LEU A 92 -3.33 13.47 -6.05
CA LEU A 92 -4.61 13.57 -5.33
C LEU A 92 -4.45 14.44 -4.08
N ASP A 93 -5.04 15.64 -4.11
CA ASP A 93 -5.07 16.54 -2.95
C ASP A 93 -5.80 15.94 -1.73
N SER A 94 -6.62 14.92 -1.97
CA SER A 94 -7.41 14.22 -0.95
C SER A 94 -6.65 13.12 -0.19
N VAL A 95 -5.36 12.93 -0.48
CA VAL A 95 -4.48 11.98 0.21
C VAL A 95 -3.27 12.72 0.76
N GLU A 96 -3.11 12.76 2.09
CA GLU A 96 -1.89 13.27 2.71
C GLU A 96 -0.79 12.20 2.61
N ILE A 97 0.38 12.54 2.06
CA ILE A 97 1.49 11.60 1.93
C ILE A 97 2.68 12.09 2.74
N ASP A 98 3.24 11.17 3.51
CA ASP A 98 4.37 11.40 4.37
C ASP A 98 5.44 10.32 4.16
N PHE A 99 6.65 10.75 3.76
CA PHE A 99 7.74 9.84 3.45
C PHE A 99 8.55 9.51 4.70
N ILE A 100 8.64 8.20 5.00
CA ILE A 100 9.50 7.66 6.05
C ILE A 100 10.86 7.37 5.42
N ARG A 101 11.90 8.06 5.88
CA ARG A 101 13.27 7.81 5.41
C ARG A 101 14.02 6.87 6.33
N ASP A 102 13.84 7.06 7.62
CA ASP A 102 14.53 6.32 8.67
C ASP A 102 13.78 6.43 10.01
N SER A 103 14.37 5.84 11.06
CA SER A 103 13.79 5.76 12.40
C SER A 103 13.60 7.11 13.09
N SER A 104 14.23 8.20 12.61
CA SER A 104 14.00 9.55 13.16
C SER A 104 12.56 10.03 12.96
N ASN A 105 11.84 9.46 11.98
CA ASN A 105 10.44 9.79 11.75
C ASN A 105 9.49 9.08 12.74
N CYS A 106 9.92 8.00 13.40
CA CYS A 106 9.04 7.18 14.24
C CYS A 106 8.38 7.96 15.38
N GLU A 107 9.09 8.88 16.03
CA GLU A 107 8.54 9.63 17.17
C GLU A 107 7.39 10.56 16.78
N ARG A 108 7.47 11.23 15.62
CA ARG A 108 6.34 12.07 15.17
C ARG A 108 5.16 11.22 14.69
N ILE A 109 5.44 10.08 14.05
CA ILE A 109 4.40 9.15 13.58
C ILE A 109 3.64 8.59 14.78
N LYS A 110 4.34 8.13 15.82
CA LYS A 110 3.73 7.64 17.07
C LYS A 110 2.76 8.65 17.69
N LYS A 111 3.11 9.95 17.67
CA LYS A 111 2.24 11.02 18.16
C LYS A 111 0.99 11.21 17.29
N ASP A 112 1.09 10.93 16.00
CA ASP A 112 -0.02 11.06 15.05
C ASP A 112 -0.97 9.85 15.10
N LEU A 113 -0.48 8.67 15.51
CA LEU A 113 -1.25 7.42 15.47
C LEU A 113 -2.60 7.48 16.20
N GLY A 114 -2.68 8.25 17.30
CA GLY A 114 -3.93 8.41 18.06
C GLY A 114 -5.05 9.14 17.32
N LYS A 115 -4.79 9.70 16.14
CA LYS A 115 -5.78 10.39 15.30
C LYS A 115 -6.55 9.44 14.37
N PHE A 116 -6.07 8.22 14.19
CA PHE A 116 -6.62 7.26 13.23
C PHE A 116 -7.50 6.24 13.95
N ASP A 117 -8.62 5.90 13.32
CA ASP A 117 -9.53 4.82 13.76
C ASP A 117 -9.22 3.48 13.06
N LEU A 118 -8.33 3.49 12.06
CA LEU A 118 -7.79 2.31 11.39
C LEU A 118 -6.34 2.53 10.94
N ILE A 119 -5.52 1.48 11.09
CA ILE A 119 -4.19 1.38 10.48
C ILE A 119 -4.20 0.20 9.50
N ILE A 120 -3.80 0.47 8.26
CA ILE A 120 -3.57 -0.54 7.23
C ILE A 120 -2.05 -0.75 7.12
N ASP A 121 -1.60 -1.97 7.42
CA ASP A 121 -0.19 -2.38 7.23
C ASP A 121 -0.01 -2.97 5.83
N ALA A 122 0.65 -2.19 4.97
CA ALA A 122 1.05 -2.55 3.63
C ALA A 122 2.60 -2.51 3.49
N LEU A 123 3.34 -2.76 4.58
CA LEU A 123 4.80 -2.65 4.59
C LEU A 123 5.47 -3.83 3.89
N ILE A 124 5.14 -5.05 4.29
CA ILE A 124 5.89 -6.25 3.88
C ILE A 124 4.92 -7.36 3.49
N GLY A 125 5.03 -7.83 2.24
CA GLY A 125 4.21 -8.90 1.71
C GLY A 125 4.87 -10.27 1.76
N VAL A 126 4.15 -11.29 1.28
CA VAL A 126 4.57 -12.70 1.27
C VAL A 126 5.89 -12.97 0.54
N GLY A 127 6.31 -12.09 -0.37
CA GLY A 127 7.56 -12.21 -1.14
C GLY A 127 8.83 -11.76 -0.43
N ALA A 128 8.72 -11.25 0.80
CA ALA A 128 9.86 -10.74 1.55
C ALA A 128 10.91 -11.82 1.85
N LYS A 129 12.18 -11.44 1.80
CA LYS A 129 13.32 -12.33 2.05
C LYS A 129 14.33 -11.64 2.95
N GLY A 130 14.96 -12.44 3.82
CA GLY A 130 15.97 -11.94 4.77
C GLY A 130 15.34 -11.35 6.03
N GLU A 131 16.20 -10.83 6.90
CA GLU A 131 15.78 -10.19 8.15
C GLU A 131 15.24 -8.78 7.89
N LEU A 132 14.34 -8.34 8.77
CA LEU A 132 13.92 -6.96 8.85
C LEU A 132 15.13 -6.09 9.19
N ARG A 133 15.29 -4.98 8.48
CA ARG A 133 16.41 -4.05 8.62
C ARG A 133 15.90 -2.69 9.04
#